data_AF-A0A397PEJ4-F1
#
_entry.id   AF-A0A397PEJ4-F1
#
_cell.length_a   1.000
_cell.length_b   1.000
_cell.length_c   1.000
_cell.angle_alpha   90.00
_cell.angle_beta   90.00
_cell.angle_gamma   90.00
#
_symmetry.space_group_name_H-M   'P 1'
#
loop_
_entity.id
_entity.type
_entity.pdbx_description
1 polymer ?
#
loop_
_entity_poly.entity_id
_entity_poly.type
_entity_poly.pdbx_seq_one_letter_code
_entity_poly.pdbx_strand_id
1 'polypeptide(L)'
;MRISASKTAAPSRRALLGGLIGAGIAVQWPAAANASGAAARLAAVLDRWDALATPAARLRALEGLDAADLPDAARRDLEAARLGCAIDARLAIAGDAPSRRFPLLAERAFGAPIDIGEARATLDARIAALHRRAHAVMNRLDIAPGAIAARFDAAFDDPRWHYADSDAGRDRAVADMNRWLDAVRPHLADWLGPLPPACANVAVRRLSPQEIAAGKGGYRIVPGADSRGFYVVDLKQIARRPRWSLRSVVHHELLPGHMVQLPIEALAPPHPVRARYSGGYVEGWATFAEALAIERGLFGDDPAGELGALHWLLFRALRGRIDIALHADGWDGARALDFWHRAMGRPIYFVDFAADTARIAADPGIRLAEAAFWLRFEALASRTVPLASLLTGGRCPAAMLG
;
A
#
# COMPACT_ATOMS: atom_id res chain seq x y z
N MET A 1 -27.86 -16.34 -38.82
CA MET A 1 -28.42 -15.78 -37.57
C MET A 1 -27.44 -14.73 -37.05
N ARG A 2 -27.80 -13.45 -37.11
CA ARG A 2 -26.93 -12.31 -36.77
C ARG A 2 -26.69 -12.26 -35.26
N ILE A 3 -25.44 -12.32 -34.81
CA ILE A 3 -25.07 -12.06 -33.42
C ILE A 3 -24.69 -10.58 -33.33
N SER A 4 -25.53 -9.84 -32.61
CA SER A 4 -25.42 -8.41 -32.35
C SER A 4 -24.21 -8.10 -31.47
N ALA A 5 -23.40 -7.12 -31.89
CA ALA A 5 -22.33 -6.54 -31.11
C ALA A 5 -22.91 -5.76 -29.92
N SER A 6 -22.66 -6.21 -28.69
CA SER A 6 -22.98 -5.44 -27.50
C SER A 6 -21.88 -4.38 -27.27
N LYS A 7 -22.29 -3.12 -27.14
CA LYS A 7 -21.43 -1.99 -26.83
C LYS A 7 -20.87 -2.17 -25.42
N THR A 8 -19.56 -2.34 -25.29
CA THR A 8 -18.85 -2.27 -24.01
C THR A 8 -18.95 -0.84 -23.46
N ALA A 9 -19.82 -0.65 -22.46
CA ALA A 9 -19.88 0.58 -21.69
C ALA A 9 -18.58 0.75 -20.87
N ALA A 10 -18.03 1.95 -20.86
CA ALA A 10 -16.86 2.31 -20.05
C ALA A 10 -17.15 2.05 -18.55
N PRO A 11 -16.22 1.45 -17.80
CA PRO A 11 -16.45 1.16 -16.38
C PRO A 11 -16.62 2.47 -15.58
N SER A 12 -17.61 2.47 -14.69
CA SER A 12 -18.00 3.61 -13.86
C SER A 12 -16.98 3.91 -12.74
N ARG A 13 -17.07 5.12 -12.16
CA ARG A 13 -16.26 5.71 -11.07
C ARG A 13 -16.00 4.84 -9.82
N ARG A 14 -16.58 3.62 -9.73
CA ARG A 14 -16.40 2.66 -8.64
C ARG A 14 -15.32 1.61 -8.89
N ALA A 15 -14.83 1.47 -10.14
CA ALA A 15 -13.92 0.40 -10.55
C ALA A 15 -12.42 0.73 -10.37
N LEU A 16 -12.06 2.00 -10.16
CA LEU A 16 -10.65 2.46 -10.11
C LEU A 16 -9.93 2.24 -8.76
N LEU A 17 -10.59 1.61 -7.78
CA LEU A 17 -10.06 1.39 -6.42
C LEU A 17 -10.25 -0.05 -5.90
N GLY A 18 -10.70 -0.99 -6.76
CA GLY A 18 -11.16 -2.32 -6.34
C GLY A 18 -10.06 -3.36 -6.04
N GLY A 19 -8.80 -3.07 -6.32
CA GLY A 19 -7.71 -4.03 -6.17
C GLY A 19 -7.03 -3.99 -4.80
N LEU A 20 -7.66 -4.62 -3.79
CA LEU A 20 -7.21 -4.91 -2.40
C LEU A 20 -7.65 -4.00 -1.23
N ILE A 21 -8.72 -3.22 -1.36
CA ILE A 21 -9.37 -2.63 -0.18
C ILE A 21 -10.87 -2.95 -0.22
N GLY A 22 -11.25 -4.02 0.49
CA GLY A 22 -12.61 -4.19 0.99
C GLY A 22 -12.91 -3.14 2.07
N ALA A 23 -12.97 -1.88 1.68
CA ALA A 23 -13.50 -0.79 2.50
C ALA A 23 -13.95 0.31 1.56
N GLY A 24 -15.26 0.34 1.30
CA GLY A 24 -15.89 1.53 0.75
C GLY A 24 -15.80 2.65 1.77
N ILE A 25 -14.69 3.40 1.75
CA ILE A 25 -14.64 4.70 2.39
C ILE A 25 -15.24 5.68 1.37
N ALA A 26 -16.53 5.98 1.51
CA ALA A 26 -17.09 7.17 0.89
C ALA A 26 -16.57 8.37 1.68
N VAL A 27 -15.40 8.88 1.31
CA VAL A 27 -14.95 10.14 1.89
C VAL A 27 -15.75 11.25 1.25
N GLN A 28 -16.62 11.89 2.02
CA GLN A 28 -17.25 13.14 1.61
C GLN A 28 -16.21 14.24 1.72
N TRP A 29 -15.86 14.85 0.59
CA TRP A 29 -15.00 16.02 0.57
C TRP A 29 -15.78 17.26 0.97
N PRO A 30 -15.30 18.02 1.97
CA PRO A 30 -15.89 19.32 2.27
C PRO A 30 -15.77 20.20 1.02
N ALA A 31 -16.88 20.84 0.66
CA ALA A 31 -16.85 21.90 -0.35
C ALA A 31 -15.90 23.01 0.13
N ALA A 32 -15.09 23.55 -0.77
CA ALA A 32 -14.15 24.63 -0.47
C ALA A 32 -14.91 25.91 -0.06
N ALA A 33 -15.22 26.04 1.22
CA ALA A 33 -15.75 27.28 1.79
C ALA A 33 -14.59 28.26 2.02
N ASN A 34 -14.70 29.45 1.42
CA ASN A 34 -13.83 30.64 1.60
C ASN A 34 -12.56 30.79 0.75
N ALA A 35 -12.43 30.11 -0.39
CA ALA A 35 -11.36 30.44 -1.33
C ALA A 35 -11.70 31.73 -2.13
N SER A 36 -10.78 32.68 -2.22
CA SER A 36 -10.84 33.83 -3.14
C SER A 36 -9.63 33.81 -4.09
N GLY A 37 -9.71 34.54 -5.21
CA GLY A 37 -8.58 34.67 -6.13
C GLY A 37 -8.15 33.34 -6.79
N ALA A 38 -6.84 33.07 -6.80
CA ALA A 38 -6.23 31.92 -7.50
C ALA A 38 -6.69 30.56 -6.94
N ALA A 39 -6.89 30.44 -5.62
CA ALA A 39 -7.32 29.19 -4.99
C ALA A 39 -8.73 28.78 -5.41
N ALA A 40 -9.65 29.75 -5.52
CA ALA A 40 -11.01 29.50 -6.00
C ALA A 40 -11.03 29.05 -7.47
N ARG A 41 -10.17 29.68 -8.29
CA ARG A 41 -10.01 29.29 -9.70
C ARG A 41 -9.46 27.88 -9.84
N LEU A 42 -8.47 27.50 -9.04
CA LEU A 42 -7.95 26.13 -9.04
C LEU A 42 -9.03 25.13 -8.64
N ALA A 43 -9.75 25.37 -7.54
CA ALA A 43 -10.84 24.50 -7.09
C ALA A 43 -11.88 24.29 -8.20
N ALA A 44 -12.33 25.36 -8.86
CA ALA A 44 -13.28 25.29 -9.96
C ALA A 44 -12.76 24.47 -11.16
N VAL A 45 -11.45 24.50 -11.45
CA VAL A 45 -10.83 23.66 -12.49
C VAL A 45 -10.80 22.19 -12.07
N LEU A 46 -10.46 21.92 -10.82
CA LEU A 46 -10.32 20.58 -10.27
C LEU A 46 -11.69 19.90 -10.02
N ASP A 47 -12.74 20.64 -9.67
CA ASP A 47 -14.10 20.12 -9.50
C ASP A 47 -14.68 19.57 -10.82
N ARG A 48 -14.31 20.19 -11.94
CA ARG A 48 -14.70 19.76 -13.30
C ARG A 48 -13.62 18.92 -14.00
N TRP A 49 -12.63 18.43 -13.27
CA TRP A 49 -11.45 17.76 -13.83
C TRP A 49 -11.77 16.60 -14.79
N ASP A 50 -12.78 15.81 -14.45
CA ASP A 50 -13.23 14.69 -15.28
C ASP A 50 -13.98 15.15 -16.53
N ALA A 51 -14.61 16.33 -16.52
CA ALA A 51 -15.27 16.91 -17.69
C ALA A 51 -14.25 17.46 -18.70
N LEU A 52 -13.04 17.79 -18.26
CA LEU A 52 -11.91 18.14 -19.13
C LEU A 52 -11.33 16.84 -19.73
N ALA A 53 -11.91 16.42 -20.86
CA ALA A 53 -11.73 15.08 -21.42
C ALA A 53 -10.28 14.74 -21.83
N THR A 54 -9.47 15.74 -22.20
CA THR A 54 -8.10 15.52 -22.68
C THR A 54 -7.05 16.08 -21.72
N PRO A 55 -5.85 15.48 -21.66
CA PRO A 55 -4.74 16.03 -20.87
C PRO A 55 -4.39 17.46 -21.30
N ALA A 56 -4.46 17.76 -22.61
CA ALA A 56 -4.23 19.10 -23.14
C ALA A 56 -5.28 20.12 -22.66
N ALA A 57 -6.56 19.74 -22.59
CA ALA A 57 -7.60 20.60 -22.05
C ALA A 57 -7.42 20.87 -20.54
N ARG A 58 -6.98 19.86 -19.78
CA ARG A 58 -6.65 20.01 -18.36
C ARG A 58 -5.45 20.93 -18.14
N LEU A 59 -4.37 20.76 -18.90
CA LEU A 59 -3.19 21.63 -18.83
C LEU A 59 -3.56 23.08 -19.15
N ARG A 60 -4.31 23.32 -20.23
CA ARG A 60 -4.82 24.67 -20.56
C ARG A 60 -5.68 25.28 -19.46
N ALA A 61 -6.52 24.47 -18.81
CA ALA A 61 -7.34 24.96 -17.70
C ALA A 61 -6.51 25.35 -16.46
N LEU A 62 -5.28 24.86 -16.34
CA LEU A 62 -4.33 25.20 -15.26
C LEU A 62 -3.35 26.34 -15.66
N GLU A 63 -3.42 26.84 -16.89
CA GLU A 63 -2.60 27.98 -17.34
C GLU A 63 -2.97 29.26 -16.58
N GLY A 64 -1.96 30.07 -16.25
CA GLY A 64 -2.15 31.33 -15.53
C GLY A 64 -2.47 31.18 -14.03
N LEU A 65 -2.37 29.97 -13.46
CA LEU A 65 -2.35 29.76 -12.01
C LEU A 65 -0.89 29.71 -11.53
N ASP A 66 -0.44 30.69 -10.76
CA ASP A 66 0.88 30.63 -10.13
C ASP A 66 0.82 29.85 -8.81
N ALA A 67 1.79 28.97 -8.59
CA ALA A 67 1.95 28.25 -7.32
C ALA A 67 2.29 29.19 -6.16
N ALA A 68 2.97 30.31 -6.42
CA ALA A 68 3.34 31.30 -5.43
C ALA A 68 2.13 32.06 -4.84
N ASP A 69 1.03 32.14 -5.59
CA ASP A 69 -0.21 32.81 -5.19
C ASP A 69 -1.17 31.88 -4.41
N LEU A 70 -0.77 30.63 -4.18
CA LEU A 70 -1.63 29.61 -3.59
C LEU A 70 -1.21 29.24 -2.17
N PRO A 71 -2.18 29.05 -1.25
CA PRO A 71 -1.92 28.37 0.01
C PRO A 71 -1.33 26.97 -0.22
N ASP A 72 -0.55 26.46 0.72
CA ASP A 72 0.21 25.22 0.57
C ASP A 72 -0.60 24.02 0.07
N ALA A 73 -1.83 23.84 0.57
CA ALA A 73 -2.70 22.76 0.12
C ALA A 73 -3.06 22.90 -1.37
N ALA A 74 -3.53 24.07 -1.78
CA ALA A 74 -3.88 24.36 -3.17
C ALA A 74 -2.64 24.29 -4.09
N ARG A 75 -1.48 24.77 -3.62
CA ARG A 75 -0.22 24.66 -4.34
C ARG A 75 0.13 23.20 -4.66
N ARG A 76 0.07 22.32 -3.65
CA ARG A 76 0.31 20.88 -3.83
C ARG A 76 -0.71 20.22 -4.76
N ASP A 77 -1.98 20.65 -4.72
CA ASP A 77 -2.99 20.16 -5.66
C ASP A 77 -2.68 20.56 -7.11
N LEU A 78 -2.26 21.82 -7.33
CA LEU A 78 -1.85 22.32 -8.64
C LEU A 78 -0.61 21.58 -9.16
N GLU A 79 0.42 21.39 -8.34
CA GLU A 79 1.64 20.65 -8.69
C GLU A 79 1.32 19.21 -9.08
N ALA A 80 0.53 18.51 -8.28
CA ALA A 80 0.10 17.14 -8.57
C ALA A 80 -0.73 17.06 -9.86
N ALA A 81 -1.63 18.01 -10.07
CA ALA A 81 -2.45 18.09 -11.27
C ALA A 81 -1.60 18.30 -12.53
N ARG A 82 -0.62 19.22 -12.50
CA ARG A 82 0.31 19.49 -13.61
C ARG A 82 1.18 18.29 -13.93
N LEU A 83 1.83 17.72 -12.91
CA LEU A 83 2.70 16.55 -13.05
C LEU A 83 1.93 15.38 -13.65
N GLY A 84 0.79 15.04 -13.05
CA GLY A 84 -0.02 13.93 -13.50
C GLY A 84 -0.60 14.13 -14.91
N CYS A 85 -0.98 15.36 -15.26
CA CYS A 85 -1.43 15.67 -16.61
C CYS A 85 -0.33 15.52 -17.67
N ALA A 86 0.92 15.84 -17.34
CA ALA A 86 2.04 15.61 -18.25
C ALA A 86 2.22 14.10 -18.53
N ILE A 87 2.05 13.25 -17.52
CA ILE A 87 2.08 11.79 -17.67
C ILE A 87 0.88 11.31 -18.49
N ASP A 88 -0.35 11.76 -18.17
CA ASP A 88 -1.57 11.44 -18.92
C ASP A 88 -1.42 11.86 -20.41
N ALA A 89 -0.74 12.98 -20.71
CA ALA A 89 -0.47 13.43 -22.08
C ALA A 89 0.47 12.49 -22.84
N ARG A 90 1.56 12.02 -22.20
CA ARG A 90 2.44 10.99 -22.77
C ARG A 90 1.68 9.68 -23.00
N LEU A 91 0.84 9.27 -22.05
CA LEU A 91 0.06 8.03 -22.13
C LEU A 91 -1.00 8.07 -23.25
N ALA A 92 -1.55 9.25 -23.55
CA ALA A 92 -2.52 9.43 -24.63
C ALA A 92 -1.94 9.21 -26.03
N ILE A 93 -0.63 9.41 -26.21
CA ILE A 93 0.06 9.24 -27.51
C ILE A 93 0.95 7.99 -27.58
N ALA A 94 1.07 7.22 -26.49
CA ALA A 94 1.94 6.05 -26.40
C ALA A 94 1.52 4.86 -27.30
N GLY A 95 0.31 4.91 -27.87
CA GLY A 95 -0.33 3.77 -28.53
C GLY A 95 -0.73 2.68 -27.54
N ASP A 96 -1.04 1.48 -28.06
CA ASP A 96 -1.59 0.36 -27.29
C ASP A 96 -0.54 -0.69 -26.85
N ALA A 97 0.70 -0.57 -27.32
CA ALA A 97 1.74 -1.56 -27.01
C ALA A 97 2.07 -1.58 -25.51
N PRO A 98 1.97 -2.74 -24.82
CA PRO A 98 2.26 -2.85 -23.38
C PRO A 98 3.64 -2.32 -23.00
N SER A 99 4.67 -2.62 -23.80
CA SER A 99 6.05 -2.16 -23.57
C SER A 99 6.21 -0.63 -23.56
N ARG A 100 5.32 0.10 -24.23
CA ARG A 100 5.29 1.58 -24.24
C ARG A 100 4.40 2.15 -23.14
N ARG A 101 3.27 1.48 -22.86
CA ARG A 101 2.28 1.95 -21.89
C ARG A 101 2.65 1.65 -20.45
N PHE A 102 3.19 0.46 -20.17
CA PHE A 102 3.47 0.00 -18.81
C PHE A 102 4.38 0.96 -18.02
N PRO A 103 5.51 1.44 -18.57
CA PRO A 103 6.32 2.44 -17.86
C PRO A 103 5.51 3.69 -17.49
N LEU A 104 4.70 4.21 -18.41
CA LEU A 104 3.87 5.39 -18.15
C LEU A 104 2.74 5.15 -17.15
N LEU A 105 2.18 3.94 -17.10
CA LEU A 105 1.18 3.54 -16.11
C LEU A 105 1.80 3.43 -14.71
N ALA A 106 3.01 2.88 -14.62
CA ALA A 106 3.80 2.86 -13.39
C ALA A 106 4.19 4.28 -12.95
N GLU A 107 4.71 5.12 -13.87
CA GLU A 107 4.99 6.53 -13.61
C GLU A 107 3.74 7.26 -13.10
N ARG A 108 2.57 7.00 -13.70
CA ARG A 108 1.31 7.60 -13.30
C ARG A 108 0.89 7.17 -11.90
N ALA A 109 1.08 5.92 -11.54
CA ALA A 109 0.74 5.40 -10.21
C ALA A 109 1.73 5.85 -9.12
N PHE A 110 3.00 6.08 -9.49
CA PHE A 110 4.06 6.54 -8.60
C PHE A 110 4.13 8.07 -8.49
N GLY A 111 3.79 8.78 -9.56
CA GLY A 111 3.88 10.24 -9.63
C GLY A 111 5.31 10.76 -9.82
N ALA A 112 6.19 9.96 -10.43
CA ALA A 112 7.54 10.34 -10.86
C ALA A 112 8.03 9.38 -11.96
N PRO A 113 9.07 9.73 -12.74
CA PRO A 113 9.72 8.81 -13.67
C PRO A 113 10.16 7.51 -12.97
N ILE A 114 9.95 6.36 -13.62
CA ILE A 114 10.46 5.05 -13.20
C ILE A 114 11.20 4.43 -14.39
N ASP A 115 12.48 4.14 -14.20
CA ASP A 115 13.21 3.25 -15.10
C ASP A 115 12.88 1.79 -14.75
N ILE A 116 12.30 1.05 -15.70
CA ILE A 116 11.86 -0.34 -15.47
C ILE A 116 13.05 -1.29 -15.27
N GLY A 117 14.19 -1.02 -15.93
CA GLY A 117 15.40 -1.84 -15.77
C GLY A 117 16.00 -1.69 -14.37
N GLU A 118 16.13 -0.45 -13.91
CA GLU A 118 16.61 -0.11 -12.57
C GLU A 118 15.65 -0.64 -11.48
N ALA A 119 14.34 -0.45 -11.66
CA ALA A 119 13.34 -0.94 -10.74
C ALA A 119 13.36 -2.48 -10.64
N ARG A 120 13.52 -3.18 -11.77
CA ARG A 120 13.70 -4.64 -11.81
C ARG A 120 14.93 -5.07 -11.00
N ALA A 121 16.09 -4.47 -11.29
CA ALA A 121 17.34 -4.79 -10.61
C ALA A 121 17.27 -4.53 -9.10
N THR A 122 16.65 -3.42 -8.71
CA THR A 122 16.45 -3.04 -7.30
C THR A 122 15.56 -4.04 -6.56
N LEU A 123 14.45 -4.46 -7.19
CA LEU A 123 13.54 -5.45 -6.60
C LEU A 123 14.19 -6.83 -6.51
N ASP A 124 14.92 -7.26 -7.54
CA ASP A 124 15.65 -8.53 -7.52
C ASP A 124 16.70 -8.53 -6.38
N ALA A 125 17.44 -7.43 -6.20
CA ALA A 125 18.39 -7.26 -5.11
C ALA A 125 17.70 -7.26 -3.73
N ARG A 126 16.54 -6.59 -3.60
CA ARG A 126 15.75 -6.57 -2.37
C ARG A 126 15.23 -7.96 -2.01
N ILE A 127 14.68 -8.70 -2.97
CA ILE A 127 14.21 -10.09 -2.78
C ILE A 127 15.36 -10.97 -2.31
N ALA A 128 16.52 -10.89 -2.96
CA ALA A 128 17.70 -11.67 -2.58
C ALA A 128 18.18 -11.33 -1.15
N ALA A 129 18.17 -10.06 -0.76
CA ALA A 129 18.53 -9.63 0.60
C ALA A 129 17.55 -10.17 1.65
N LEU A 130 16.24 -10.09 1.37
CA LEU A 130 15.20 -10.62 2.24
C LEU A 130 15.30 -12.14 2.37
N HIS A 131 15.56 -12.87 1.29
CA HIS A 131 15.79 -14.33 1.33
C HIS A 131 17.02 -14.69 2.17
N ARG A 132 18.14 -13.98 2.03
CA ARG A 132 19.34 -14.20 2.86
C ARG A 132 19.03 -14.00 4.34
N ARG A 133 18.33 -12.92 4.69
CA ARG A 133 17.94 -12.65 6.08
C ARG A 133 16.96 -13.70 6.59
N ALA A 134 15.96 -14.08 5.80
CA ALA A 134 15.00 -15.12 6.17
C ALA A 134 15.70 -16.46 6.43
N HIS A 135 16.67 -16.86 5.60
CA HIS A 135 17.48 -18.05 5.86
C HIS A 135 18.24 -17.98 7.20
N ALA A 136 18.84 -16.84 7.52
CA ALA A 136 19.52 -16.65 8.80
C ALA A 136 18.54 -16.73 9.99
N VAL A 137 17.36 -16.12 9.88
CA VAL A 137 16.31 -16.20 10.90
C VAL A 137 15.81 -17.63 11.08
N MET A 138 15.55 -18.34 9.97
CA MET A 138 15.11 -19.74 9.99
C MET A 138 16.16 -20.66 10.64
N ASN A 139 17.46 -20.39 10.48
CA ASN A 139 18.51 -21.13 11.18
C ASN A 139 18.42 -20.95 12.70
N ARG A 140 18.13 -19.73 13.18
CA ARG A 140 17.91 -19.46 14.62
C ARG A 140 16.64 -20.10 15.18
N LEU A 141 15.72 -20.51 14.30
CA LEU A 141 14.45 -21.16 14.64
C LEU A 141 14.52 -22.69 14.50
N ASP A 142 15.71 -23.23 14.19
CA ASP A 142 15.95 -24.65 13.91
C ASP A 142 15.09 -25.21 12.77
N ILE A 143 14.72 -24.36 11.81
CA ILE A 143 14.04 -24.80 10.58
C ILE A 143 15.11 -25.35 9.63
N ALA A 144 14.95 -26.62 9.25
CA ALA A 144 15.89 -27.37 8.42
C ALA A 144 16.40 -26.57 7.19
N PRO A 145 17.67 -26.72 6.80
CA PRO A 145 18.21 -26.08 5.61
C PRO A 145 17.54 -26.64 4.33
N GLY A 146 17.53 -25.85 3.27
CA GLY A 146 16.91 -26.23 2.00
C GLY A 146 16.48 -25.03 1.16
N ALA A 147 15.76 -25.31 0.08
CA ALA A 147 15.16 -24.27 -0.76
C ALA A 147 14.20 -23.39 0.05
N ILE A 148 14.22 -22.08 -0.17
CA ILE A 148 13.49 -21.09 0.64
C ILE A 148 11.99 -21.41 0.76
N ALA A 149 11.35 -21.82 -0.35
CA ALA A 149 9.94 -22.21 -0.37
C ALA A 149 9.62 -23.35 0.61
N ALA A 150 10.39 -24.44 0.56
CA ALA A 150 10.21 -25.58 1.45
C ALA A 150 10.41 -25.21 2.93
N ARG A 151 11.33 -24.27 3.21
CA ARG A 151 11.57 -23.79 4.58
C ARG A 151 10.42 -22.94 5.11
N PHE A 152 9.82 -22.08 4.27
CA PHE A 152 8.60 -21.36 4.63
C PHE A 152 7.43 -22.34 4.84
N ASP A 153 7.26 -23.32 3.95
CA ASP A 153 6.23 -24.36 4.12
C ASP A 153 6.39 -25.13 5.43
N ALA A 154 7.61 -25.50 5.81
CA ALA A 154 7.89 -26.10 7.11
C ALA A 154 7.51 -25.17 8.28
N ALA A 155 7.78 -23.86 8.17
CA ALA A 155 7.36 -22.88 9.18
C ALA A 155 5.84 -22.71 9.25
N PHE A 156 5.13 -22.89 8.13
CA PHE A 156 3.67 -22.89 8.10
C PHE A 156 3.07 -24.16 8.72
N ASP A 157 3.70 -25.32 8.55
CA ASP A 157 3.19 -26.59 9.07
C ASP A 157 3.53 -26.83 10.54
N ASP A 158 4.50 -26.10 11.09
CA ASP A 158 4.99 -26.28 12.45
C ASP A 158 3.92 -25.90 13.51
N PRO A 159 3.39 -26.88 14.27
CA PRO A 159 2.25 -26.70 15.17
C PRO A 159 2.52 -25.71 16.30
N ARG A 160 3.79 -25.46 16.67
CA ARG A 160 4.14 -24.52 17.75
C ARG A 160 3.76 -23.08 17.44
N TRP A 161 3.48 -22.78 16.17
CA TRP A 161 3.10 -21.44 15.71
C TRP A 161 1.60 -21.24 15.54
N HIS A 162 0.77 -22.25 15.79
CA HIS A 162 -0.66 -22.12 15.55
C HIS A 162 -1.43 -21.78 16.82
N TYR A 163 -2.43 -20.91 16.66
CA TYR A 163 -3.47 -20.75 17.67
C TYR A 163 -4.48 -21.89 17.54
N ALA A 164 -5.16 -22.22 18.64
CA ALA A 164 -6.32 -23.12 18.57
C ALA A 164 -7.42 -22.53 17.68
N ASP A 165 -8.10 -23.37 16.90
CA ASP A 165 -9.24 -22.94 16.08
C ASP A 165 -10.52 -22.82 16.91
N SER A 166 -10.50 -21.94 17.90
CA SER A 166 -11.58 -21.67 18.85
C SER A 166 -11.73 -20.18 19.07
N ASP A 167 -12.83 -19.75 19.70
CA ASP A 167 -12.97 -18.34 20.10
C ASP A 167 -11.84 -17.92 21.04
N ALA A 168 -11.45 -18.76 21.99
CA ALA A 168 -10.31 -18.51 22.87
C ALA A 168 -8.98 -18.33 22.11
N GLY A 169 -8.74 -19.11 21.05
CA GLY A 169 -7.57 -18.95 20.19
C GLY A 169 -7.59 -17.64 19.39
N ARG A 170 -8.76 -17.24 18.88
CA ARG A 170 -8.95 -15.96 18.18
C ARG A 170 -8.78 -14.77 19.12
N ASP A 171 -9.32 -14.87 20.34
CA ASP A 171 -9.17 -13.84 21.37
C ASP A 171 -7.71 -13.73 21.82
N ARG A 172 -6.99 -14.86 21.92
CA ARG A 172 -5.55 -14.85 22.18
C ARG A 172 -4.77 -14.17 21.06
N ALA A 173 -5.10 -14.40 19.79
CA ALA A 173 -4.47 -13.72 18.67
C ALA A 173 -4.68 -12.20 18.73
N VAL A 174 -5.90 -11.74 19.06
CA VAL A 174 -6.20 -10.31 19.25
C VAL A 174 -5.41 -9.73 20.43
N ALA A 175 -5.29 -10.46 21.54
CA ALA A 175 -4.51 -10.02 22.70
C ALA A 175 -3.01 -9.91 22.35
N ASP A 176 -2.47 -10.87 21.61
CA ASP A 176 -1.08 -10.84 21.14
C ASP A 176 -0.82 -9.64 20.21
N MET A 177 -1.75 -9.35 19.28
CA MET A 177 -1.64 -8.20 18.40
C MET A 177 -1.73 -6.86 19.14
N ASN A 178 -2.61 -6.72 20.15
CA ASN A 178 -2.65 -5.52 20.98
C ASN A 178 -1.38 -5.36 21.83
N ARG A 179 -0.79 -6.46 22.34
CA ARG A 179 0.50 -6.39 23.04
C ARG A 179 1.63 -5.88 22.14
N TRP A 180 1.71 -6.37 20.89
CA TRP A 180 2.72 -5.87 19.94
C TRP A 180 2.47 -4.41 19.53
N LEU A 181 1.20 -4.00 19.48
CA LEU A 181 0.83 -2.60 19.28
C LEU A 181 1.31 -1.74 20.46
N ASP A 182 1.10 -2.18 21.69
CA ASP A 182 1.55 -1.44 22.86
C ASP A 182 3.07 -1.36 22.95
N ALA A 183 3.79 -2.40 22.51
CA ALA A 183 5.25 -2.41 22.46
C ALA A 183 5.85 -1.36 21.51
N VAL A 184 5.15 -0.95 20.43
CA VAL A 184 5.68 0.07 19.52
C VAL A 184 5.40 1.50 19.99
N ARG A 185 4.36 1.71 20.82
CA ARG A 185 3.92 3.06 21.25
C ARG A 185 5.04 3.92 21.84
N PRO A 186 5.92 3.41 22.74
CA PRO A 186 6.97 4.23 23.34
C PRO A 186 7.99 4.75 22.33
N HIS A 187 8.12 4.09 21.16
CA HIS A 187 9.10 4.44 20.14
C HIS A 187 8.58 5.46 19.12
N LEU A 188 7.27 5.72 19.09
CA LEU A 188 6.65 6.54 18.04
C LEU A 188 7.16 7.98 18.04
N ALA A 189 7.34 8.58 19.23
CA ALA A 189 7.86 9.95 19.32
C ALA A 189 9.29 10.04 18.77
N ASP A 190 10.14 9.06 19.08
CA ASP A 190 11.52 9.03 18.59
C ASP A 190 11.62 8.80 17.08
N TRP A 191 10.74 7.97 16.52
CA TRP A 191 10.76 7.64 15.09
C TRP A 191 10.06 8.71 14.25
N LEU A 192 8.87 9.12 14.67
CA LEU A 192 7.93 9.88 13.87
C LEU A 192 7.81 11.33 14.33
N GLY A 193 8.38 11.71 15.48
CA GLY A 193 8.15 13.02 16.07
C GLY A 193 6.72 13.18 16.61
N PRO A 194 6.29 14.44 16.83
CA PRO A 194 4.92 14.74 17.30
C PRO A 194 3.87 14.25 16.30
N LEU A 195 2.83 13.58 16.82
CA LEU A 195 1.71 13.08 16.04
C LEU A 195 0.39 13.65 16.58
N PRO A 196 -0.64 13.83 15.73
CA PRO A 196 -1.99 14.07 16.20
C PRO A 196 -2.42 12.99 17.20
N PRO A 197 -3.04 13.34 18.35
CA PRO A 197 -3.41 12.37 19.39
C PRO A 197 -4.26 11.20 18.87
N ALA A 198 -5.15 11.46 17.90
CA ALA A 198 -5.99 10.45 17.26
C ALA A 198 -5.16 9.31 16.62
N CYS A 199 -3.96 9.58 16.09
CA CYS A 199 -3.12 8.56 15.45
C CYS A 199 -2.80 7.41 16.41
N ALA A 200 -2.54 7.72 17.68
CA ALA A 200 -2.24 6.72 18.69
C ALA A 200 -3.49 6.06 19.28
N ASN A 201 -4.68 6.64 19.13
CA ASN A 201 -5.92 6.10 19.72
C ASN A 201 -6.49 4.93 18.88
N VAL A 202 -5.77 3.81 18.85
CA VAL A 202 -6.13 2.63 18.06
C VAL A 202 -5.98 1.31 18.81
N ALA A 203 -6.68 0.27 18.34
CA ALA A 203 -6.63 -1.10 18.86
C ALA A 203 -6.84 -2.14 17.76
N VAL A 204 -6.59 -3.41 18.09
CA VAL A 204 -7.08 -4.55 17.31
C VAL A 204 -8.34 -5.11 17.96
N ARG A 205 -9.33 -5.45 17.14
CA ARG A 205 -10.43 -6.36 17.50
C ARG A 205 -10.67 -7.35 16.36
N ARG A 206 -11.36 -8.46 16.62
CA ARG A 206 -11.81 -9.36 15.55
C ARG A 206 -13.19 -8.97 15.02
N LEU A 207 -13.55 -9.52 13.86
CA LEU A 207 -14.91 -9.48 13.34
C LEU A 207 -15.90 -10.04 14.37
N SER A 208 -17.04 -9.37 14.54
CA SER A 208 -18.18 -9.86 15.32
C SER A 208 -18.92 -10.97 14.56
N PRO A 209 -19.73 -11.80 15.25
CA PRO A 209 -20.59 -12.79 14.58
C PRO A 209 -21.48 -12.19 13.48
N GLN A 210 -22.01 -10.98 13.71
CA GLN A 210 -22.82 -10.26 12.73
C GLN A 210 -22.01 -9.85 11.50
N GLU A 211 -20.77 -9.39 11.69
CA GLU A 211 -19.89 -9.01 10.58
C GLU A 211 -19.48 -10.23 9.74
N ILE A 212 -19.23 -11.37 10.39
CA ILE A 212 -18.95 -12.65 9.73
C ILE A 212 -20.17 -13.11 8.93
N ALA A 213 -21.38 -13.08 9.53
CA ALA A 213 -22.62 -13.46 8.86
C ALA A 213 -22.92 -12.56 7.64
N ALA A 214 -22.52 -11.28 7.70
CA ALA A 214 -22.61 -10.33 6.59
C ALA A 214 -21.51 -10.52 5.52
N GLY A 215 -20.66 -11.55 5.63
CA GLY A 215 -19.61 -11.85 4.66
C GLY A 215 -18.42 -10.89 4.68
N LYS A 216 -18.24 -10.09 5.74
CA LYS A 216 -17.13 -9.13 5.81
C LYS A 216 -15.77 -9.84 5.90
N GLY A 217 -14.77 -9.23 5.27
CA GLY A 217 -13.35 -9.49 5.52
C GLY A 217 -12.78 -8.51 6.53
N GLY A 218 -11.46 -8.55 6.75
CA GLY A 218 -10.78 -7.62 7.63
C GLY A 218 -10.80 -6.19 7.08
N TYR A 219 -10.90 -5.19 7.95
CA TYR A 219 -11.03 -3.79 7.54
C TYR A 219 -10.53 -2.81 8.62
N ARG A 220 -10.44 -1.53 8.27
CA ARG A 220 -9.97 -0.45 9.15
C ARG A 220 -11.11 0.48 9.55
N ILE A 221 -11.08 0.95 10.79
CA ILE A 221 -11.84 2.08 11.29
C ILE A 221 -10.80 3.14 11.66
N VAL A 222 -10.75 4.24 10.90
CA VAL A 222 -9.79 5.32 11.13
C VAL A 222 -10.19 6.07 12.41
N PRO A 223 -9.25 6.38 13.33
CA PRO A 223 -9.56 7.13 14.54
C PRO A 223 -10.00 8.57 14.22
N GLY A 224 -10.97 9.07 14.97
CA GLY A 224 -11.39 10.47 14.96
C GLY A 224 -10.93 11.21 16.21
N ALA A 225 -11.37 12.47 16.38
CA ALA A 225 -11.10 13.23 17.60
C ALA A 225 -11.65 12.54 18.86
N ASP A 226 -12.88 12.05 18.78
CA ASP A 226 -13.60 11.42 19.90
C ASP A 226 -13.82 9.91 19.74
N SER A 227 -13.31 9.31 18.66
CA SER A 227 -13.53 7.89 18.34
C SER A 227 -12.22 7.12 18.20
N ARG A 228 -12.16 5.96 18.87
CA ARG A 228 -11.03 5.04 18.77
C ARG A 228 -11.04 4.33 17.41
N GLY A 229 -9.88 4.27 16.78
CA GLY A 229 -9.68 3.51 15.55
C GLY A 229 -9.43 2.03 15.81
N PHE A 230 -9.71 1.20 14.81
CA PHE A 230 -9.52 -0.25 14.91
C PHE A 230 -8.96 -0.82 13.61
N TYR A 231 -8.03 -1.77 13.74
CA TYR A 231 -7.91 -2.82 12.74
C TYR A 231 -8.83 -3.97 13.17
N VAL A 232 -9.86 -4.21 12.36
CA VAL A 232 -10.81 -5.31 12.55
C VAL A 232 -10.27 -6.52 11.79
N VAL A 233 -9.55 -7.38 12.51
CA VAL A 233 -8.86 -8.51 11.90
C VAL A 233 -9.82 -9.64 11.56
N ASP A 234 -9.68 -10.20 10.37
CA ASP A 234 -10.36 -11.43 9.98
C ASP A 234 -9.54 -12.64 10.44
N LEU A 235 -10.15 -13.43 11.32
CA LEU A 235 -9.61 -14.65 11.91
C LEU A 235 -10.54 -15.85 11.68
N LYS A 236 -11.40 -15.82 10.64
CA LYS A 236 -12.35 -16.90 10.34
C LYS A 236 -11.66 -18.26 10.15
N GLN A 237 -10.43 -18.27 9.63
CA GLN A 237 -9.62 -19.46 9.45
C GLN A 237 -8.28 -19.30 10.18
N ILE A 238 -8.32 -19.11 11.50
CA ILE A 238 -7.13 -18.87 12.32
C ILE A 238 -6.10 -20.01 12.22
N ALA A 239 -6.54 -21.26 11.99
CA ALA A 239 -5.64 -22.40 11.77
C ALA A 239 -4.73 -22.26 10.54
N ARG A 240 -5.06 -21.37 9.59
CA ARG A 240 -4.22 -21.05 8.42
C ARG A 240 -3.31 -19.84 8.66
N ARG A 241 -3.29 -19.32 9.89
CA ARG A 241 -2.59 -18.08 10.28
C ARG A 241 -1.58 -18.39 11.38
N PRO A 242 -0.35 -18.79 11.02
CA PRO A 242 0.66 -18.97 12.04
C PRO A 242 0.94 -17.64 12.74
N ARG A 243 1.09 -17.69 14.06
CA ARG A 243 1.33 -16.56 14.96
C ARG A 243 2.47 -15.67 14.48
N TRP A 244 3.54 -16.27 13.97
CA TRP A 244 4.70 -15.54 13.46
C TRP A 244 4.34 -14.52 12.38
N SER A 245 3.27 -14.75 11.60
CA SER A 245 2.86 -13.86 10.51
C SER A 245 2.07 -12.62 10.96
N LEU A 246 1.53 -12.60 12.18
CA LEU A 246 0.58 -11.57 12.62
C LEU A 246 1.25 -10.29 13.13
N ARG A 247 2.49 -10.37 13.59
CA ARG A 247 3.17 -9.22 14.21
C ARG A 247 3.42 -8.09 13.20
N SER A 248 3.90 -8.42 12.00
CA SER A 248 4.10 -7.42 10.93
C SER A 248 2.79 -6.72 10.53
N VAL A 249 1.67 -7.45 10.57
CA VAL A 249 0.33 -6.90 10.28
C VAL A 249 -0.01 -5.76 11.23
N VAL A 250 0.40 -5.82 12.51
CA VAL A 250 0.20 -4.71 13.45
C VAL A 250 0.92 -3.45 12.98
N HIS A 251 2.16 -3.57 12.49
CA HIS A 251 2.94 -2.43 12.04
C HIS A 251 2.44 -1.85 10.73
N HIS A 252 1.94 -2.71 9.83
CA HIS A 252 1.31 -2.30 8.59
C HIS A 252 -0.04 -1.61 8.81
N GLU A 253 -0.95 -2.28 9.51
CA GLU A 253 -2.35 -1.89 9.65
C GLU A 253 -2.57 -0.78 10.67
N LEU A 254 -1.69 -0.67 11.68
CA LEU A 254 -1.83 0.24 12.80
C LEU A 254 -0.62 1.18 12.88
N LEU A 255 0.32 0.91 13.79
CA LEU A 255 1.41 1.81 14.14
C LEU A 255 2.77 1.17 13.80
N PRO A 256 3.65 1.85 13.05
CA PRO A 256 3.53 3.22 12.54
C PRO A 256 2.85 3.34 11.14
N GLY A 257 2.22 2.29 10.63
CA GLY A 257 1.65 2.26 9.28
C GLY A 257 0.35 3.07 9.08
N HIS A 258 -0.72 2.39 8.64
CA HIS A 258 -1.95 3.04 8.16
C HIS A 258 -2.62 3.96 9.19
N MET A 259 -2.57 3.64 10.49
CA MET A 259 -3.21 4.47 11.53
C MET A 259 -2.39 5.70 11.94
N VAL A 260 -1.18 5.86 11.41
CA VAL A 260 -0.49 7.16 11.42
C VAL A 260 -0.84 7.94 10.15
N GLN A 261 -0.76 7.28 8.99
CA GLN A 261 -0.92 7.94 7.70
C GLN A 261 -2.34 8.46 7.45
N LEU A 262 -3.36 7.62 7.66
CA LEU A 262 -4.74 7.96 7.32
C LEU A 262 -5.30 9.12 8.17
N PRO A 263 -5.08 9.18 9.50
CA PRO A 263 -5.53 10.33 10.28
C PRO A 263 -4.81 11.63 9.92
N ILE A 264 -3.50 11.59 9.63
CA ILE A 264 -2.76 12.77 9.16
C ILE A 264 -3.34 13.28 7.84
N GLU A 265 -3.63 12.37 6.91
CA GLU A 265 -4.28 12.73 5.65
C GLU A 265 -5.69 13.29 5.85
N ALA A 266 -6.47 12.74 6.78
CA ALA A 266 -7.82 13.23 7.08
C ALA A 266 -7.83 14.66 7.64
N LEU A 267 -6.77 15.07 8.36
CA LEU A 267 -6.61 16.44 8.87
C LEU A 267 -6.18 17.45 7.79
N ALA A 268 -5.57 16.97 6.70
CA ALA A 268 -5.14 17.79 5.58
C ALA A 268 -5.66 17.17 4.26
N PRO A 269 -7.00 17.14 4.06
CA PRO A 269 -7.62 16.32 3.01
C PRO A 269 -7.13 16.77 1.63
N PRO A 270 -6.34 15.93 0.93
CA PRO A 270 -5.84 16.29 -0.38
C PRO A 270 -6.98 16.23 -1.42
N HIS A 271 -6.94 17.09 -2.43
CA HIS A 271 -7.87 16.97 -3.55
C HIS A 271 -7.71 15.58 -4.23
N PRO A 272 -8.78 14.91 -4.73
CA PRO A 272 -8.71 13.59 -5.39
C PRO A 272 -7.64 13.47 -6.48
N VAL A 273 -7.26 14.58 -7.09
CA VAL A 273 -6.20 14.63 -8.10
C VAL A 273 -4.87 14.09 -7.57
N ARG A 274 -4.54 14.28 -6.28
CA ARG A 274 -3.32 13.70 -5.70
C ARG A 274 -3.39 12.18 -5.67
N ALA A 275 -4.52 11.63 -5.22
CA ALA A 275 -4.73 10.17 -5.18
C ALA A 275 -4.60 9.52 -6.57
N ARG A 276 -5.06 10.21 -7.63
CA ARG A 276 -4.96 9.76 -9.02
C ARG A 276 -3.53 9.51 -9.49
N TYR A 277 -2.55 10.21 -8.90
CA TYR A 277 -1.14 10.17 -9.29
C TYR A 277 -0.20 9.71 -8.15
N SER A 278 -0.76 9.00 -7.17
CA SER A 278 -0.04 8.47 -6.00
C SER A 278 -0.62 7.14 -5.53
N GLY A 279 -1.07 6.32 -6.50
CA GLY A 279 -1.78 5.06 -6.24
C GLY A 279 -1.05 4.08 -5.32
N GLY A 280 0.29 4.12 -5.27
CA GLY A 280 1.10 3.28 -4.38
C GLY A 280 1.45 3.92 -3.03
N TYR A 281 1.10 5.18 -2.76
CA TYR A 281 1.59 5.94 -1.60
C TYR A 281 1.20 5.29 -0.26
N VAL A 282 -0.08 4.96 -0.12
CA VAL A 282 -0.65 4.46 1.15
C VAL A 282 -0.05 3.11 1.53
N GLU A 283 -0.01 2.18 0.58
CA GLU A 283 0.60 0.86 0.78
C GLU A 283 2.13 0.94 0.88
N GLY A 284 2.76 1.87 0.15
CA GLY A 284 4.20 2.11 0.23
C GLY A 284 4.63 2.62 1.61
N TRP A 285 3.88 3.54 2.22
CA TRP A 285 4.12 3.98 3.61
C TRP A 285 3.98 2.83 4.59
N ALA A 286 2.90 2.05 4.50
CA ALA A 286 2.67 0.97 5.43
C ALA A 286 3.69 -0.18 5.27
N THR A 287 4.20 -0.39 4.06
CA THR A 287 5.32 -1.32 3.81
C THR A 287 6.63 -0.78 4.40
N PHE A 288 6.90 0.52 4.23
CA PHE A 288 8.02 1.19 4.88
C PHE A 288 7.94 1.07 6.41
N ALA A 289 6.76 1.23 7.01
CA ALA A 289 6.55 1.05 8.44
C ALA A 289 6.89 -0.36 8.93
N GLU A 290 6.58 -1.40 8.15
CA GLU A 290 7.01 -2.79 8.45
C GLU A 290 8.53 -2.93 8.43
N ALA A 291 9.19 -2.42 7.37
CA ALA A 291 10.64 -2.46 7.24
C ALA A 291 11.33 -1.68 8.38
N LEU A 292 10.82 -0.49 8.72
CA LEU A 292 11.30 0.35 9.80
C LEU A 292 11.24 -0.37 11.15
N ALA A 293 10.15 -1.09 11.44
CA ALA A 293 10.03 -1.87 12.68
C ALA A 293 11.12 -2.96 12.78
N ILE A 294 11.48 -3.60 11.67
CA ILE A 294 12.59 -4.56 11.62
C ILE A 294 13.93 -3.86 11.84
N GLU A 295 14.19 -2.77 11.12
CA GLU A 295 15.46 -2.04 11.16
C GLU A 295 15.74 -1.41 12.53
N ARG A 296 14.69 -0.97 13.22
CA ARG A 296 14.78 -0.38 14.56
C ARG A 296 14.79 -1.43 15.68
N GLY A 297 14.89 -2.71 15.34
CA GLY A 297 15.07 -3.79 16.31
C GLY A 297 13.81 -4.13 17.11
N LEU A 298 12.62 -3.72 16.66
CA LEU A 298 11.38 -3.92 17.42
C LEU A 298 11.10 -5.42 17.64
N PHE A 299 11.57 -6.27 16.73
CA PHE A 299 11.43 -7.73 16.85
C PHE A 299 12.36 -8.35 17.90
N GLY A 300 13.46 -7.69 18.30
CA GLY A 300 14.34 -8.12 19.38
C GLY A 300 14.63 -9.64 19.39
N ASP A 301 14.29 -10.28 20.50
CA ASP A 301 14.45 -11.73 20.74
C ASP A 301 13.29 -12.59 20.20
N ASP A 302 12.46 -12.06 19.29
CA ASP A 302 11.37 -12.78 18.60
C ASP A 302 11.75 -13.08 17.13
N PRO A 303 12.63 -14.06 16.88
CA PRO A 303 13.02 -14.45 15.53
C PRO A 303 11.82 -14.96 14.72
N ALA A 304 10.79 -15.51 15.36
CA ALA A 304 9.59 -15.97 14.68
C ALA A 304 8.81 -14.77 14.11
N GLY A 305 8.54 -13.75 14.92
CA GLY A 305 7.93 -12.51 14.45
C GLY A 305 8.73 -11.83 13.34
N GLU A 306 10.06 -11.83 13.44
CA GLU A 306 10.95 -11.30 12.38
C GLU A 306 10.79 -12.09 11.08
N LEU A 307 10.73 -13.44 11.15
CA LEU A 307 10.48 -14.29 9.99
C LEU A 307 9.18 -13.90 9.27
N GLY A 308 8.12 -13.65 10.04
CA GLY A 308 6.84 -13.22 9.48
C GLY A 308 6.90 -11.86 8.81
N ALA A 309 7.62 -10.91 9.39
CA ALA A 309 7.83 -9.59 8.78
C ALA A 309 8.62 -9.69 7.47
N LEU A 310 9.67 -10.52 7.43
CA LEU A 310 10.42 -10.80 6.20
C LEU A 310 9.55 -11.47 5.13
N HIS A 311 8.68 -12.40 5.52
CA HIS A 311 7.73 -13.03 4.60
C HIS A 311 6.75 -12.03 3.99
N TRP A 312 6.24 -11.07 4.78
CA TRP A 312 5.39 -9.99 4.27
C TRP A 312 6.14 -9.00 3.36
N LEU A 313 7.38 -8.63 3.71
CA LEU A 313 8.20 -7.79 2.84
C LEU A 313 8.55 -8.49 1.51
N LEU A 314 8.81 -9.81 1.54
CA LEU A 314 8.99 -10.62 0.33
C LEU A 314 7.73 -10.58 -0.54
N PHE A 315 6.56 -10.81 0.07
CA PHE A 315 5.28 -10.74 -0.64
C PHE A 315 5.10 -9.42 -1.40
N ARG A 316 5.46 -8.30 -0.77
CA ARG A 316 5.33 -6.96 -1.35
C ARG A 316 6.36 -6.69 -2.45
N ALA A 317 7.61 -7.08 -2.24
CA ALA A 317 8.65 -6.98 -3.26
C ALA A 317 8.32 -7.84 -4.50
N LEU A 318 7.82 -9.06 -4.29
CA LEU A 318 7.42 -9.98 -5.35
C LEU A 318 6.25 -9.45 -6.16
N ARG A 319 5.26 -8.81 -5.54
CA ARG A 319 4.17 -8.13 -6.27
C ARG A 319 4.70 -7.10 -7.26
N GLY A 320 5.60 -6.23 -6.83
CA GLY A 320 6.24 -5.25 -7.72
C GLY A 320 7.03 -5.91 -8.84
N ARG A 321 7.78 -6.98 -8.52
CA ARG A 321 8.58 -7.71 -9.51
C ARG A 321 7.73 -8.46 -10.53
N ILE A 322 6.60 -9.01 -10.11
CA ILE A 322 5.64 -9.72 -10.96
C ILE A 322 4.87 -8.76 -11.85
N ASP A 323 4.57 -7.55 -11.38
CA ASP A 323 4.01 -6.47 -12.20
C ASP A 323 4.95 -6.18 -13.40
N ILE A 324 6.26 -6.02 -13.15
CA ILE A 324 7.25 -5.91 -14.23
C ILE A 324 7.27 -7.17 -15.10
N ALA A 325 7.22 -8.35 -14.49
CA ALA A 325 7.35 -9.60 -15.20
C ALA A 325 6.24 -9.81 -16.24
N LEU A 326 4.99 -9.56 -15.84
CA LEU A 326 3.80 -9.72 -16.68
C LEU A 326 3.74 -8.67 -17.79
N HIS A 327 4.12 -7.42 -17.49
CA HIS A 327 3.85 -6.29 -18.40
C HIS A 327 5.06 -5.82 -19.21
N ALA A 328 6.29 -6.18 -18.80
CA ALA A 328 7.54 -5.80 -19.47
C ALA A 328 8.42 -6.99 -19.86
N ASP A 329 8.44 -8.09 -19.09
CA ASP A 329 9.32 -9.25 -19.36
C ASP A 329 8.63 -10.35 -20.20
N GLY A 330 7.34 -10.17 -20.52
CA GLY A 330 6.57 -11.11 -21.33
C GLY A 330 6.25 -12.43 -20.63
N TRP A 331 6.21 -12.44 -19.29
CA TRP A 331 5.79 -13.64 -18.55
C TRP A 331 4.29 -13.87 -18.71
N ASP A 332 3.90 -15.13 -18.80
CA ASP A 332 2.50 -15.52 -18.62
C ASP A 332 2.16 -15.69 -17.12
N GLY A 333 0.87 -15.84 -16.84
CA GLY A 333 0.38 -16.03 -15.47
C GLY A 333 0.91 -17.31 -14.80
N ALA A 334 1.16 -18.37 -15.57
CA ALA A 334 1.68 -19.63 -15.04
C ALA A 334 3.12 -19.47 -14.53
N ARG A 335 3.98 -18.81 -15.30
CA ARG A 335 5.35 -18.48 -14.91
C ARG A 335 5.39 -17.53 -13.72
N ALA A 336 4.49 -16.55 -13.66
CA ALA A 336 4.37 -15.67 -12.50
C ALA A 336 3.93 -16.42 -11.22
N LEU A 337 2.98 -17.35 -11.34
CA LEU A 337 2.53 -18.19 -10.22
C LEU A 337 3.62 -19.16 -9.73
N ASP A 338 4.38 -19.74 -10.65
CA ASP A 338 5.52 -20.59 -10.32
C ASP A 338 6.63 -19.78 -9.61
N PHE A 339 6.87 -18.53 -10.01
CA PHE A 339 7.78 -17.64 -9.32
C PHE A 339 7.34 -17.31 -7.88
N TRP A 340 6.05 -17.03 -7.66
CA TRP A 340 5.48 -16.88 -6.31
C TRP A 340 5.83 -18.07 -5.40
N HIS A 341 5.52 -19.28 -5.86
CA HIS A 341 5.72 -20.49 -5.08
C HIS A 341 7.18 -20.78 -4.80
N ARG A 342 8.08 -20.60 -5.79
CA ARG A 342 9.51 -20.79 -5.56
C ARG A 342 10.11 -19.78 -4.57
N ALA A 343 9.58 -18.56 -4.53
CA ALA A 343 10.11 -17.50 -3.69
C ALA A 343 9.61 -17.55 -2.24
N MET A 344 8.43 -18.13 -1.97
CA MET A 344 7.78 -18.06 -0.66
C MET A 344 7.10 -19.34 -0.17
N GLY A 345 6.98 -20.40 -0.99
CA GLY A 345 6.17 -21.58 -0.64
C GLY A 345 4.69 -21.30 -0.87
N ARG A 346 3.86 -21.56 0.14
CA ARG A 346 2.40 -21.32 0.08
C ARG A 346 1.99 -19.85 0.33
N PRO A 347 0.82 -19.42 -0.18
CA PRO A 347 0.28 -18.09 0.09
C PRO A 347 -0.04 -17.83 1.56
N ILE A 348 0.10 -16.58 2.00
CA ILE A 348 -0.47 -16.11 3.27
C ILE A 348 -1.99 -16.14 3.16
N TYR A 349 -2.68 -16.49 4.26
CA TYR A 349 -4.14 -16.63 4.33
C TYR A 349 -4.98 -15.62 3.52
N PHE A 350 -4.59 -14.34 3.47
CA PHE A 350 -5.38 -13.29 2.82
C PHE A 350 -5.23 -13.20 1.30
N VAL A 351 -4.19 -13.81 0.74
CA VAL A 351 -3.84 -13.58 -0.65
C VAL A 351 -3.58 -14.89 -1.33
N ASP A 352 -4.56 -15.37 -2.10
CA ASP A 352 -4.34 -16.44 -3.05
C ASP A 352 -3.44 -15.95 -4.20
N PHE A 353 -2.36 -16.66 -4.48
CA PHE A 353 -1.38 -16.21 -5.49
C PHE A 353 -1.96 -16.17 -6.90
N ALA A 354 -2.88 -17.07 -7.26
CA ALA A 354 -3.50 -17.04 -8.58
C ALA A 354 -4.43 -15.83 -8.71
N ALA A 355 -5.26 -15.57 -7.70
CA ALA A 355 -6.12 -14.40 -7.65
C ALA A 355 -5.30 -13.09 -7.67
N ASP A 356 -4.20 -13.02 -6.93
CA ASP A 356 -3.36 -11.82 -6.89
C ASP A 356 -2.62 -11.63 -8.22
N THR A 357 -2.13 -12.70 -8.84
CA THR A 357 -1.51 -12.65 -10.18
C THR A 357 -2.49 -12.13 -11.23
N ALA A 358 -3.75 -12.61 -11.21
CA ALA A 358 -4.79 -12.11 -12.11
C ALA A 358 -5.09 -10.62 -11.88
N ARG A 359 -5.10 -10.19 -10.61
CA ARG A 359 -5.27 -8.77 -10.24
C ARG A 359 -4.09 -7.91 -10.71
N ILE A 360 -2.85 -8.38 -10.61
CA ILE A 360 -1.66 -7.68 -11.12
C ILE A 360 -1.72 -7.55 -12.65
N ALA A 361 -2.14 -8.60 -13.34
CA ALA A 361 -2.36 -8.56 -14.78
C ALA A 361 -3.44 -7.53 -15.18
N ALA A 362 -4.46 -7.32 -14.35
CA ALA A 362 -5.54 -6.36 -14.60
C ALA A 362 -5.15 -4.90 -14.30
N ASP A 363 -4.25 -4.66 -13.33
CA ASP A 363 -3.89 -3.33 -12.82
C ASP A 363 -2.39 -2.99 -13.05
N PRO A 364 -1.94 -2.84 -14.31
CA PRO A 364 -0.54 -2.61 -14.67
C PRO A 364 0.09 -1.41 -13.96
N GLY A 365 1.23 -1.64 -13.30
CA GLY A 365 2.09 -0.61 -12.72
C GLY A 365 1.72 -0.21 -11.29
N ILE A 366 0.56 -0.64 -10.77
CA ILE A 366 0.16 -0.27 -9.40
C ILE A 366 1.05 -0.95 -8.37
N ARG A 367 1.32 -2.26 -8.51
CA ARG A 367 2.13 -2.98 -7.52
C ARG A 367 3.60 -2.57 -7.58
N LEU A 368 4.09 -2.25 -8.77
CA LEU A 368 5.39 -1.62 -8.93
C LEU A 368 5.44 -0.28 -8.19
N ALA A 369 4.41 0.56 -8.33
CA ALA A 369 4.35 1.84 -7.64
C ALA A 369 4.30 1.70 -6.10
N GLU A 370 3.57 0.71 -5.56
CA GLU A 370 3.57 0.41 -4.11
C GLU A 370 5.00 0.13 -3.61
N ALA A 371 5.74 -0.73 -4.31
CA ALA A 371 7.12 -1.05 -3.96
C ALA A 371 8.08 0.13 -4.18
N ALA A 372 7.88 0.92 -5.23
CA ALA A 372 8.67 2.12 -5.49
C ALA A 372 8.46 3.19 -4.39
N PHE A 373 7.23 3.39 -3.92
CA PHE A 373 6.95 4.28 -2.79
C PHE A 373 7.62 3.79 -1.50
N TRP A 374 7.56 2.49 -1.21
CA TRP A 374 8.28 1.91 -0.08
C TRP A 374 9.78 2.26 -0.12
N LEU A 375 10.45 1.98 -1.25
CA LEU A 375 11.87 2.26 -1.41
C LEU A 375 12.17 3.77 -1.36
N ARG A 376 11.26 4.61 -1.87
CA ARG A 376 11.38 6.07 -1.77
C ARG A 376 11.31 6.56 -0.32
N PHE A 377 10.38 6.04 0.48
CA PHE A 377 10.30 6.39 1.90
C PHE A 377 11.54 5.94 2.68
N GLU A 378 12.05 4.73 2.42
CA GLU A 378 13.31 4.27 3.02
C GLU A 378 14.48 5.20 2.68
N ALA A 379 14.63 5.58 1.40
CA ALA A 379 15.69 6.49 0.97
C ALA A 379 15.60 7.86 1.65
N LEU A 380 14.38 8.40 1.82
CA LEU A 380 14.16 9.67 2.49
C LEU A 380 14.39 9.59 4.00
N ALA A 381 14.03 8.47 4.64
CA ALA A 381 14.15 8.28 6.07
C ALA A 381 15.58 8.44 6.60
N SER A 382 16.60 8.22 5.77
CA SER A 382 18.01 8.43 6.12
C SER A 382 18.39 9.89 6.41
N ARG A 383 17.61 10.85 5.92
CA ARG A 383 17.90 12.30 5.98
C ARG A 383 16.74 13.15 6.48
N THR A 384 15.66 12.52 6.91
CA THR A 384 14.45 13.20 7.37
C THR A 384 14.18 12.87 8.83
N VAL A 385 14.19 13.89 9.68
CA VAL A 385 13.80 13.80 11.08
C VAL A 385 12.96 15.04 11.40
N PRO A 386 11.71 14.90 11.89
CA PRO A 386 11.00 13.65 12.17
C PRO A 386 10.39 12.99 10.93
N LEU A 387 10.22 11.65 10.92
CA LEU A 387 9.70 10.92 9.76
C LEU A 387 8.25 11.26 9.39
N ALA A 388 7.40 11.69 10.34
CA ALA A 388 6.03 12.09 10.04
C ALA A 388 5.94 13.33 9.13
N SER A 389 7.02 14.09 8.97
CA SER A 389 7.06 15.20 8.01
C SER A 389 6.88 14.73 6.56
N LEU A 390 7.21 13.47 6.24
CA LEU A 390 6.97 12.85 4.93
C LEU A 390 5.47 12.63 4.63
N LEU A 391 4.62 12.72 5.66
CA LEU A 391 3.17 12.60 5.56
C LEU A 391 2.45 13.96 5.55
N THR A 392 3.19 15.06 5.74
CA THR A 392 2.61 16.39 5.83
C THR A 392 1.89 16.78 4.54
N GLY A 393 0.62 17.16 4.66
CA GLY A 393 -0.23 17.50 3.54
C GLY A 393 -0.92 16.30 2.88
N GLY A 394 -0.78 15.10 3.44
CA GLY A 394 -1.41 13.88 2.92
C GLY A 394 -0.71 13.30 1.69
N ARG A 395 -1.30 12.27 1.08
CA ARG A 395 -0.71 11.61 -0.09
C ARG A 395 -0.37 12.57 -1.24
N CYS A 396 0.73 12.30 -1.91
CA CYS A 396 1.20 13.07 -3.05
C CYS A 396 2.01 12.20 -4.04
N PRO A 397 2.15 12.64 -5.30
CA PRO A 397 3.14 12.11 -6.24
C PRO A 397 4.54 11.99 -5.62
N ALA A 398 5.29 10.94 -5.95
CA ALA A 398 6.62 10.70 -5.38
C ALA A 398 7.64 11.81 -5.69
N ALA A 399 7.48 12.55 -6.80
CA ALA A 399 8.32 13.70 -7.12
C ALA A 399 8.18 14.85 -6.11
N MET A 400 7.09 14.86 -5.34
CA MET A 400 6.79 15.86 -4.31
C MET A 400 7.13 15.36 -2.90
N LEU A 401 7.76 14.18 -2.77
CA LEU A 401 8.21 13.63 -1.49
C LEU A 401 9.66 14.05 -1.17
N GLY A 402 9.84 14.58 0.04
CA GLY A 402 11.09 15.18 0.51
C GLY A 402 11.18 16.65 0.14
#